data_AF-A0A3B0BUE1-F1
#
_entry.id   AF-A0A3B0BUE1-F1
#
_cell.length_a   1.000
_cell.length_b   1.000
_cell.length_c   1.000
_cell.angle_alpha   90.00
_cell.angle_beta   90.00
_cell.angle_gamma   90.00
#
_symmetry.space_group_name_H-M   'P 1'
#
loop_
_entity.id
_entity.type
_entity.pdbx_description
1 polymer ?
#
loop_
_entity_poly.entity_id
_entity_poly.type
_entity_poly.pdbx_seq_one_letter_code
_entity_poly.pdbx_strand_id
1 'polypeptide(L)'
;MKKSSICFVLLLLLLVGCGPAETTETKTDAVQNETEIIQLATLQKVTLTNISEKKGDIFQGMKITLGDRGKEFDWVNVTNPTYFPRLYLSDMNADSKNEIIVIL
;
A
#
# COMPACT_ATOMS: atom_id res chain seq x y z
N MET A 1 -30.88 -55.39 -25.02
CA MET A 1 -31.56 -56.20 -23.98
C MET A 1 -31.11 -55.70 -22.61
N LYS A 2 -32.01 -55.75 -21.61
CA LYS A 2 -31.85 -55.23 -20.24
C LYS A 2 -31.71 -53.70 -20.14
N LYS A 3 -32.31 -52.98 -19.20
CA LYS A 3 -33.52 -53.06 -18.36
C LYS A 3 -33.29 -52.05 -17.22
N SER A 4 -34.38 -51.49 -16.71
CA SER A 4 -34.53 -50.64 -15.52
C SER A 4 -34.46 -49.13 -15.75
N SER A 5 -35.32 -48.31 -15.15
CA SER A 5 -36.69 -48.43 -14.62
C SER A 5 -36.90 -47.11 -13.86
N ILE A 6 -38.06 -46.50 -14.03
CA ILE A 6 -38.43 -45.17 -13.53
C ILE A 6 -39.39 -45.29 -12.33
N CYS A 7 -39.38 -44.29 -11.43
CA CYS A 7 -40.28 -44.13 -10.27
C CYS A 7 -40.08 -45.21 -9.16
N PHE A 8 -40.46 -45.07 -7.87
CA PHE A 8 -41.20 -44.08 -7.06
C PHE A 8 -40.88 -44.40 -5.56
N VAL A 9 -41.05 -43.57 -4.50
CA VAL A 9 -41.47 -42.16 -4.31
C VAL A 9 -41.08 -41.68 -2.87
N LEU A 10 -41.59 -40.53 -2.38
CA LEU A 10 -41.66 -39.97 -1.00
C LEU A 10 -40.93 -40.69 0.17
N LEU A 11 -40.24 -39.91 1.03
CA LEU A 11 -40.81 -39.52 2.34
C LEU A 11 -40.12 -38.31 3.03
N LEU A 12 -40.94 -37.28 3.31
CA LEU A 12 -40.92 -36.30 4.41
C LEU A 12 -39.62 -35.65 4.96
N LEU A 13 -39.70 -34.31 5.06
CA LEU A 13 -39.24 -33.44 6.16
C LEU A 13 -37.71 -33.36 6.42
N LEU A 14 -37.13 -32.19 6.68
CA LEU A 14 -37.63 -31.11 7.53
C LEU A 14 -37.47 -29.72 6.89
N LEU A 15 -38.40 -28.82 7.25
CA LEU A 15 -38.25 -27.39 6.99
C LEU A 15 -37.13 -26.82 7.86
N VAL A 16 -36.13 -26.18 7.24
CA VAL A 16 -35.29 -25.18 7.93
C VAL A 16 -35.78 -23.82 7.45
N GLY A 17 -36.56 -23.15 8.31
CA GLY A 17 -37.08 -21.81 8.01
C GLY A 17 -35.94 -20.79 8.00
N CYS A 18 -35.71 -20.16 6.85
CA CYS A 18 -34.85 -18.99 6.76
C CYS A 18 -35.68 -17.76 7.17
N GLY A 19 -35.59 -17.37 8.44
CA GLY A 19 -36.10 -16.08 8.91
C GLY A 19 -35.05 -15.00 8.68
N PRO A 20 -35.41 -13.81 8.17
CA PRO A 20 -34.47 -12.69 8.09
C PRO A 20 -34.15 -12.19 9.50
N ALA A 21 -32.93 -12.47 9.97
CA ALA A 21 -32.36 -11.73 11.09
C ALA A 21 -31.90 -10.37 10.54
N GLU A 22 -32.62 -9.30 10.88
CA GLU A 22 -32.14 -7.93 10.71
C GLU A 22 -30.98 -7.68 11.67
N THR A 23 -29.79 -8.15 11.30
CA THR A 23 -28.56 -7.66 11.90
C THR A 23 -28.29 -6.28 11.31
N THR A 24 -28.61 -5.23 12.06
CA THR A 24 -28.15 -3.87 11.76
C THR A 24 -26.65 -3.79 12.02
N GLU A 25 -25.87 -4.41 11.14
CA GLU A 25 -24.45 -4.10 11.02
C GLU A 25 -24.36 -2.69 10.45
N THR A 26 -24.16 -1.72 11.35
CA THR A 26 -23.69 -0.39 10.97
C THR A 26 -22.34 -0.59 10.30
N LYS A 27 -22.37 -0.70 8.97
CA LYS A 27 -21.21 -0.66 8.10
C LYS A 27 -20.59 0.72 8.25
N THR A 28 -19.73 0.84 9.26
CA THR A 28 -18.76 1.92 9.34
C THR A 28 -17.85 1.72 8.14
N ASP A 29 -18.20 2.39 7.05
CA ASP A 29 -17.33 2.52 5.89
C ASP A 29 -16.06 3.22 6.39
N ALA A 30 -15.05 2.41 6.69
CA ALA A 30 -13.71 2.87 6.97
C ALA A 30 -13.24 3.57 5.70
N VAL A 31 -13.30 4.91 5.72
CA VAL A 31 -12.74 5.76 4.67
C VAL A 31 -11.25 5.43 4.64
N GLN A 32 -10.87 4.59 3.67
CA GLN A 32 -9.48 4.38 3.33
C GLN A 32 -9.01 5.67 2.67
N ASN A 33 -8.50 6.60 3.49
CA ASN A 33 -7.65 7.65 2.98
C ASN A 33 -6.44 6.97 2.35
N GLU A 34 -6.45 6.88 1.02
CA GLU A 34 -5.28 6.48 0.26
C GLU A 34 -4.21 7.54 0.48
N THR A 35 -3.18 7.20 1.24
CA THR A 35 -2.06 8.09 1.50
C THR A 35 -1.43 8.50 0.17
N GLU A 36 -1.44 9.80 -0.13
CA GLU A 36 -0.84 10.34 -1.34
C GLU A 36 0.69 10.17 -1.28
N ILE A 37 1.21 9.21 -2.06
CA ILE A 37 2.64 8.97 -2.22
C ILE A 37 3.18 9.88 -3.32
N ILE A 38 3.86 10.94 -2.89
CA ILE A 38 4.51 11.95 -3.71
C ILE A 38 5.96 11.55 -3.95
N GLN A 39 6.38 11.58 -5.22
CA GLN A 39 7.78 11.43 -5.57
C GLN A 39 8.53 12.74 -5.28
N LEU A 40 9.39 12.71 -4.27
CA LEU A 40 10.18 13.86 -3.81
C LEU A 40 11.43 14.08 -4.67
N ALA A 41 12.07 13.00 -5.11
CA ALA A 41 13.20 13.06 -6.05
C ALA A 41 13.39 11.73 -6.79
N THR A 42 14.03 11.77 -7.96
CA THR A 42 14.50 10.58 -8.66
C THR A 42 15.86 10.83 -9.31
N LEU A 43 16.73 9.83 -9.29
CA LEU A 43 18.05 9.86 -9.92
C LEU A 43 18.45 8.44 -10.36
N GLN A 44 18.56 8.24 -11.68
CA GLN A 44 18.82 6.93 -12.29
C GLN A 44 17.79 5.87 -11.89
N LYS A 45 18.17 4.91 -11.01
CA LYS A 45 17.30 3.85 -10.46
C LYS A 45 16.90 4.11 -9.00
N VAL A 46 17.25 5.27 -8.46
CA VAL A 46 16.93 5.68 -7.08
C VAL A 46 15.72 6.60 -7.11
N THR A 47 14.72 6.30 -6.28
CA THR A 47 13.53 7.13 -6.07
C THR A 47 13.36 7.42 -4.59
N LEU A 48 13.07 8.68 -4.25
CA LEU A 48 12.72 9.14 -2.92
C LEU A 48 11.24 9.53 -2.90
N THR A 49 10.46 8.96 -1.98
CA THR A 49 9.04 9.32 -1.75
C THR A 49 8.81 9.66 -0.28
N ASN A 50 7.68 10.30 0.07
CA ASN A 50 7.12 10.22 1.43
C ASN A 50 6.55 8.81 1.69
N ILE A 51 6.24 8.50 2.96
CA ILE A 51 5.56 7.25 3.37
C ILE A 51 4.24 7.47 4.09
N SER A 52 4.03 8.63 4.71
CA SER A 52 2.73 9.03 5.27
C SER A 52 2.22 10.30 4.61
N GLU A 53 0.95 10.63 4.85
CA GLU A 53 0.31 11.83 4.33
C GLU A 53 1.07 13.11 4.68
N LYS A 54 1.04 14.08 3.75
CA LYS A 54 1.53 15.44 3.97
C LYS A 54 0.72 16.11 5.09
N LYS A 55 1.37 16.49 6.20
CA LYS A 55 0.71 17.12 7.35
C LYS A 55 0.93 18.63 7.36
N GLY A 56 0.02 19.39 6.77
CA GLY A 56 0.32 20.79 6.43
C GLY A 56 1.53 20.85 5.50
N ASP A 57 2.35 21.89 5.52
CA ASP A 57 3.52 22.00 4.61
C ASP A 57 4.75 21.17 5.03
N ILE A 58 4.52 19.94 5.49
CA ILE A 58 5.53 19.00 5.99
C ILE A 58 5.31 17.59 5.42
N PHE A 59 6.36 17.01 4.83
CA PHE A 59 6.48 15.59 4.55
C PHE A 59 6.92 14.85 5.82
N GLN A 60 6.25 13.74 6.15
CA GLN A 60 6.56 12.90 7.30
C GLN A 60 6.95 11.50 6.83
N GLY A 61 8.15 11.07 7.24
CA GLY A 61 8.78 9.84 6.82
C GLY A 61 9.12 9.81 5.32
N MET A 62 10.19 9.11 4.96
CA MET A 62 10.63 9.00 3.57
C MET A 62 11.14 7.60 3.23
N LYS A 63 10.96 7.19 1.98
CA LYS A 63 11.43 5.91 1.44
C LYS A 63 12.39 6.13 0.29
N ILE A 64 13.58 5.56 0.41
CA ILE A 64 14.53 5.43 -0.70
C ILE A 64 14.33 4.04 -1.30
N THR A 65 14.04 3.99 -2.60
CA THR A 65 13.90 2.74 -3.36
C THR A 65 14.98 2.67 -4.45
N LEU A 66 15.66 1.53 -4.57
CA LEU A 66 16.67 1.24 -5.59
C LEU A 66 16.42 -0.16 -6.18
N GLY A 67 15.74 -0.19 -7.33
CA GLY A 67 15.16 -1.43 -7.86
C GLY A 67 14.16 -2.01 -6.86
N ASP A 68 14.24 -3.30 -6.59
CA ASP A 68 13.33 -4.00 -5.66
C ASP A 68 13.66 -3.79 -4.17
N ARG A 69 14.69 -2.99 -3.85
CA ARG A 69 15.14 -2.73 -2.47
C ARG A 69 14.64 -1.37 -2.01
N GLY A 70 13.87 -1.34 -0.92
CA GLY A 70 13.47 -0.11 -0.23
C GLY A 70 14.11 0.02 1.15
N LYS A 71 14.36 1.25 1.59
CA LYS A 71 14.62 1.59 3.00
C LYS A 71 13.84 2.84 3.40
N GLU A 72 13.22 2.77 4.57
CA GLU A 72 12.41 3.84 5.14
C GLU A 72 13.19 4.57 6.24
N PHE A 73 12.88 5.85 6.44
CA PHE A 73 13.54 6.78 7.35
C PHE A 73 12.50 7.72 7.95
N ASP A 74 12.56 7.95 9.26
CA ASP A 74 11.68 8.89 9.99
C ASP A 74 12.07 10.36 9.78
N TRP A 75 12.51 10.71 8.58
CA TRP A 75 12.87 12.07 8.22
C TRP A 75 11.64 12.96 8.08
N VAL A 76 11.84 14.24 8.41
CA VAL A 76 10.83 15.29 8.30
C VAL A 76 11.42 16.40 7.46
N ASN A 77 10.68 16.86 6.45
CA ASN A 77 11.10 18.02 5.66
C ASN A 77 9.91 18.89 5.26
N VAL A 78 10.15 20.18 5.07
CA VAL A 78 9.13 21.14 4.63
C VAL A 78 8.87 21.02 3.13
N THR A 79 7.66 21.34 2.67
CA THR A 79 7.35 21.34 1.23
C THR A 79 7.73 22.64 0.52
N ASN A 80 8.60 23.47 1.12
CA ASN A 80 9.10 24.70 0.51
C ASN A 80 10.11 24.36 -0.61
N PRO A 81 9.96 24.87 -1.84
CA PRO A 81 10.84 24.54 -2.97
C PRO A 81 12.35 24.78 -2.72
N THR A 82 12.71 25.69 -1.82
CA THR A 82 14.11 26.01 -1.46
C THR A 82 14.79 24.85 -0.73
N TYR A 83 14.00 24.09 0.05
CA TYR A 83 14.41 22.94 0.86
C TYR A 83 13.76 21.66 0.31
N PHE A 84 13.51 21.59 -1.01
CA PHE A 84 12.97 20.36 -1.59
C PHE A 84 14.07 19.30 -1.65
N PRO A 85 13.79 18.03 -1.28
CA PRO A 85 14.82 16.99 -1.23
C PRO A 85 15.57 16.81 -2.55
N ARG A 86 16.87 16.57 -2.47
CA ARG A 86 17.75 16.32 -3.62
C ARG A 86 18.54 15.03 -3.44
N LEU A 87 18.72 14.30 -4.54
CA LEU A 87 19.51 13.09 -4.61
C LEU A 87 20.82 13.36 -5.36
N TYR A 88 21.91 12.79 -4.85
CA TYR A 88 23.19 12.72 -5.54
C TYR A 88 23.74 11.28 -5.46
N LEU A 89 24.61 10.94 -6.40
CA LEU A 89 25.39 9.70 -6.40
C LEU A 89 26.86 10.09 -6.48
N SER A 90 27.66 9.61 -5.53
CA SER A 90 29.11 9.84 -5.49
C SER A 90 29.77 8.69 -4.75
N ASP A 91 30.94 8.26 -5.21
CA ASP A 91 31.88 7.48 -4.41
C ASP A 91 32.51 8.43 -3.38
N MET A 92 32.11 8.31 -2.11
CA MET A 92 32.55 9.19 -1.03
C MET A 92 33.79 8.67 -0.30
N ASN A 93 34.13 7.40 -0.47
CA ASN A 93 35.19 6.71 0.28
C ASN A 93 36.31 6.12 -0.62
N ALA A 94 36.23 6.35 -1.93
CA ALA A 94 37.12 5.85 -2.97
C ALA A 94 37.14 4.31 -3.12
N ASP A 95 36.05 3.61 -2.77
CA ASP A 95 35.95 2.14 -2.87
C ASP A 95 35.38 1.63 -4.21
N SER A 96 35.18 2.54 -5.18
CA SER A 96 34.57 2.32 -6.50
C SER A 96 33.07 1.97 -6.48
N LYS A 97 32.35 2.27 -5.39
CA LYS A 97 30.88 2.21 -5.32
C LYS A 97 30.33 3.61 -5.04
N ASN A 98 29.21 3.95 -5.66
CA ASN A 98 28.52 5.21 -5.36
C ASN A 98 27.60 5.04 -4.16
N GLU A 99 27.74 5.90 -3.15
CA GLU A 99 26.72 6.12 -2.13
C GLU A 99 25.53 6.92 -2.69
N ILE A 100 24.36 6.69 -2.11
CA ILE A 100 23.18 7.55 -2.29
C ILE A 100 23.23 8.64 -1.24
N ILE A 101 23.39 9.88 -1.68
CA ILE A 101 23.37 11.07 -0.83
C ILE A 101 21.99 11.71 -0.95
N VAL A 102 21.34 11.95 0.19
CA VAL A 102 20.09 12.72 0.26
C VAL A 102 20.37 14.02 0.99
N ILE A 103 20.00 15.14 0.39
CA ILE A 103 20.01 16.47 1.01
C ILE A 103 18.54 16.89 1.19
N LEU A 104 18.20 17.35 2.39
CA LEU A 104 16.89 17.89 2.75
C LEU A 104 16.99 19.43 2.81
#